data_AF-S9RY56-F1
#
_entry.id   AF-S9RY56-F1
#
_cell.length_a   1.000
_cell.length_b   1.000
_cell.length_c   1.000
_cell.angle_alpha   90.00
_cell.angle_beta   90.00
_cell.angle_gamma   90.00
#
_symmetry.space_group_name_H-M   'P 1'
#
loop_
_entity.id
_entity.type
_entity.pdbx_description
1 polymer ?
#
loop_
_entity_poly.entity_id
_entity_poly.type
_entity_poly.pdbx_seq_one_letter_code
_entity_poly.pdbx_strand_id
1 'polypeptide(L)'
;MRVSDMMKPDGRVFLKSEWAQISDEWPCVSFTKRSVGDRLRREFVAGRDVLVYVGTTSTEMTRLPEHRSRLISAVTIEPNQILETRKIVPPDVWANSNAQWGDRWPHSMAVLAAANMVGPPFPAAHDTIPIAYRSFSEIANRGAVVEATGTEREAVMALEIEPITLNLREDVTNYLELRSSVSAEIEPSVKKEAYRMAMLIIERVKRGGETGVKVNPLRSAPNLSDLNALLVRKWGEQGGRCALCGGALVADGGNKMLQPSADRTDSANGAYDDANVAITHLACNLAKNKYGLDEFEDWLSILRGVDL
;
A
#
# COMPACT_ATOMS: atom_id res chain seq x y z
N MET A 1 9.38 -0.45 25.39
CA MET A 1 8.99 -1.54 24.47
C MET A 1 10.28 -2.09 23.85
N ARG A 2 10.28 -3.27 23.24
CA ARG A 2 11.43 -3.81 22.50
C ARG A 2 11.12 -3.92 21.02
N VAL A 3 12.15 -3.96 20.18
CA VAL A 3 11.98 -4.18 18.73
C VAL A 3 11.22 -5.48 18.45
N SER A 4 11.42 -6.52 19.27
CA SER A 4 10.66 -7.77 19.18
C SER A 4 9.15 -7.59 19.24
N ASP A 5 8.66 -6.53 19.87
CA ASP A 5 7.23 -6.26 20.03
C ASP A 5 6.61 -5.66 18.76
N MET A 6 7.42 -5.22 17.79
CA MET A 6 6.97 -4.70 16.49
C MET A 6 6.92 -5.76 15.38
N MET A 7 7.33 -7.00 15.68
CA MET A 7 7.50 -8.06 14.69
C MET A 7 7.05 -9.42 15.23
N LYS A 8 7.00 -10.45 14.38
CA LYS A 8 6.74 -11.83 14.82
C LYS A 8 8.05 -12.53 15.22
N PRO A 9 8.00 -13.56 16.09
CA PRO A 9 9.20 -14.28 16.52
C PRO A 9 10.05 -14.89 15.39
N ASP A 10 9.44 -15.24 14.26
CA ASP A 10 10.07 -15.77 13.05
C ASP A 10 10.33 -14.70 11.96
N GLY A 11 10.00 -13.44 12.25
CA GLY A 11 10.15 -12.33 11.31
C GLY A 11 11.59 -11.98 10.99
N ARG A 12 11.80 -11.30 9.88
CA ARG A 12 13.11 -10.82 9.41
C ARG A 12 13.40 -9.41 9.89
N VAL A 13 14.69 -9.09 10.08
CA VAL A 13 15.17 -7.75 10.45
C VAL A 13 15.93 -7.16 9.27
N PHE A 14 15.30 -6.20 8.60
CA PHE A 14 15.92 -5.43 7.54
C PHE A 14 16.58 -4.19 8.11
N LEU A 15 17.64 -3.73 7.46
CA LEU A 15 18.43 -2.58 7.84
C LEU A 15 18.50 -1.63 6.66
N LYS A 16 18.34 -0.34 6.92
CA LYS A 16 18.52 0.71 5.91
C LYS A 16 19.33 1.86 6.46
N SER A 17 20.30 2.33 5.68
CA SER A 17 21.04 3.54 5.97
C SER A 17 20.16 4.78 5.87
N GLU A 18 20.15 5.60 6.92
CA GLU A 18 19.33 6.82 7.05
C GLU A 18 20.12 7.95 7.72
N TRP A 19 19.61 9.18 7.64
CA TRP A 19 20.29 10.36 8.20
C TRP A 19 19.70 10.91 9.49
N ALA A 20 18.48 10.50 9.81
CA ALA A 20 17.77 10.94 10.99
C ALA A 20 16.81 9.84 11.45
N GLN A 21 16.29 10.03 12.66
CA GLN A 21 15.19 9.23 13.15
C GLN A 21 13.94 9.42 12.30
N ILE A 22 13.06 8.42 12.30
CA ILE A 22 11.71 8.55 11.76
C ILE A 22 10.92 9.61 12.55
N SER A 23 10.16 10.45 11.85
CA SER A 23 9.39 11.55 12.44
C SER A 23 8.21 11.97 11.55
N ASP A 24 7.36 12.87 12.06
CA ASP A 24 6.25 13.47 11.30
C ASP A 24 6.71 14.28 10.09
N GLU A 25 7.93 14.81 10.12
CA GLU A 25 8.51 15.52 8.99
C GLU A 25 8.82 14.57 7.84
N TRP A 26 9.10 13.30 8.14
CA TRP A 26 9.46 12.29 7.14
C TRP A 26 8.89 10.90 7.49
N PRO A 27 7.56 10.70 7.41
CA PRO A 27 6.91 9.54 7.98
C PRO A 27 6.87 8.34 7.01
N CYS A 28 7.97 8.11 6.30
CA CYS A 28 8.09 7.07 5.28
C CYS A 28 9.52 6.54 5.14
N VAL A 29 9.65 5.36 4.53
CA VAL A 29 10.95 4.81 4.13
C VAL A 29 11.22 5.19 2.69
N SER A 30 12.14 6.12 2.47
CA SER A 30 12.43 6.67 1.14
C SER A 30 13.70 6.11 0.52
N PHE A 31 13.71 5.99 -0.81
CA PHE A 31 14.83 5.45 -1.55
C PHE A 31 14.98 6.10 -2.91
N THR A 32 16.23 6.23 -3.36
CA THR A 32 16.58 6.80 -4.66
C THR A 32 16.20 5.87 -5.81
N LYS A 33 16.44 4.56 -5.65
CA LYS A 33 16.23 3.56 -6.71
C LYS A 33 14.94 2.78 -6.46
N ARG A 34 14.01 2.79 -7.42
CA ARG A 34 12.78 2.00 -7.37
C ARG A 34 13.02 0.51 -7.09
N SER A 35 14.14 -0.04 -7.55
CA SER A 35 14.52 -1.45 -7.32
C SER A 35 14.64 -1.82 -5.83
N VAL A 36 14.91 -0.86 -4.94
CA VAL A 36 14.91 -1.08 -3.48
C VAL A 36 13.49 -1.36 -3.01
N GLY A 37 12.52 -0.54 -3.44
CA GLY A 37 11.11 -0.77 -3.17
C GLY A 37 10.61 -2.09 -3.76
N ASP A 38 11.00 -2.43 -5.00
CA ASP A 38 10.60 -3.70 -5.62
C ASP A 38 11.15 -4.91 -4.85
N ARG A 39 12.35 -4.79 -4.26
CA ARG A 39 12.92 -5.81 -3.39
C ARG A 39 12.14 -5.94 -2.09
N LEU A 40 11.89 -4.82 -1.39
CA LEU A 40 11.10 -4.81 -0.16
C LEU A 40 9.69 -5.37 -0.40
N ARG A 41 9.05 -5.04 -1.53
CA ARG A 41 7.75 -5.61 -1.91
C ARG A 41 7.75 -7.13 -2.02
N ARG A 42 8.84 -7.74 -2.48
CA ARG A 42 8.95 -9.20 -2.62
C ARG A 42 9.32 -9.89 -1.30
N GLU A 43 10.12 -9.24 -0.48
CA GLU A 43 10.82 -9.89 0.63
C GLU A 43 10.28 -9.52 2.01
N PHE A 44 9.74 -8.31 2.18
CA PHE A 44 9.25 -7.78 3.44
C PHE A 44 7.77 -8.13 3.63
N VAL A 45 7.44 -8.72 4.78
CA VAL A 45 6.07 -9.07 5.15
C VAL A 45 5.61 -8.15 6.29
N ALA A 46 4.66 -7.27 5.98
CA ALA A 46 4.06 -6.36 6.96
C ALA A 46 3.44 -7.13 8.14
N GLY A 47 3.63 -6.61 9.36
CA GLY A 47 3.17 -7.24 10.60
C GLY A 47 3.94 -8.50 11.03
N ARG A 48 4.90 -8.96 10.21
CA ARG A 48 5.83 -10.04 10.55
C ARG A 48 7.25 -9.54 10.69
N ASP A 49 7.71 -8.73 9.75
CA ASP A 49 9.10 -8.27 9.63
C ASP A 49 9.24 -6.81 10.11
N VAL A 50 10.46 -6.38 10.43
CA VAL A 50 10.78 -5.00 10.86
C VAL A 50 11.94 -4.44 10.04
N LEU A 51 11.95 -3.12 9.84
CA LEU A 51 13.06 -2.40 9.23
C LEU A 51 13.66 -1.44 10.26
N VAL A 52 14.98 -1.47 10.42
CA VAL A 52 15.72 -0.64 11.37
C VAL A 52 16.58 0.37 10.62
N TYR A 53 16.51 1.61 11.07
CA TYR A 53 17.29 2.73 10.56
C TYR A 53 18.69 2.71 11.17
N VAL A 54 19.69 2.76 10.31
CA VAL A 54 21.10 2.84 10.67
C VAL A 54 21.64 4.18 10.23
N GLY A 55 22.03 5.01 11.20
CA GLY A 55 22.58 6.33 10.91
C GLY A 55 23.87 6.26 10.11
N THR A 56 23.97 7.05 9.04
CA THR A 56 25.21 7.11 8.24
C THR A 56 26.34 7.81 8.98
N THR A 57 27.56 7.70 8.45
CA THR A 57 28.74 8.45 8.94
C THR A 57 28.85 9.86 8.33
N SER A 58 27.95 10.26 7.43
CA SER A 58 28.02 11.54 6.73
C SER A 58 27.84 12.71 7.70
N THR A 59 28.87 13.54 7.86
CA THR A 59 28.78 14.75 8.69
C THR A 59 27.87 15.81 8.11
N GLU A 60 27.71 15.81 6.78
CA GLU A 60 26.88 16.75 6.04
C GLU A 60 25.39 16.39 6.13
N MET A 61 25.03 15.11 5.91
CA MET A 61 23.64 14.68 5.84
C MET A 61 23.11 14.18 7.19
N THR A 62 23.91 13.43 7.95
CA THR A 62 23.58 13.01 9.33
C THR A 62 24.02 14.11 10.29
N ARG A 63 23.17 15.14 10.40
CA ARG A 63 23.46 16.39 11.11
C ARG A 63 23.77 16.17 12.59
N LEU A 64 22.93 15.38 13.27
CA LEU A 64 23.11 15.07 14.70
C LEU A 64 24.25 14.06 14.89
N PRO A 65 25.34 14.42 15.58
CA PRO A 65 26.47 13.52 15.78
C PRO A 65 26.09 12.23 16.52
N GLU A 66 25.14 12.29 17.47
CA GLU A 66 24.69 11.10 18.20
C GLU A 66 23.99 10.06 17.32
N HIS A 67 23.52 10.41 16.12
CA HIS A 67 22.91 9.44 15.19
C HIS A 67 23.93 8.65 14.38
N ARG A 68 25.15 9.18 14.23
CA ARG A 68 26.14 8.61 13.28
C ARG A 68 26.58 7.22 13.74
N SER A 69 26.51 6.26 12.82
CA SER A 69 26.84 4.85 13.08
C SER A 69 26.02 4.22 14.22
N ARG A 70 24.80 4.71 14.46
CA ARG A 70 23.87 4.19 15.46
C ARG A 70 22.64 3.56 14.84
N LEU A 71 22.01 2.67 15.59
CA LEU A 71 20.63 2.25 15.31
C LEU A 71 19.73 3.32 15.91
N ILE A 72 18.84 3.91 15.11
CA ILE A 72 18.14 5.15 15.49
C ILE A 72 16.62 5.02 15.51
N SER A 73 16.04 4.17 14.65
CA SER A 73 14.59 3.92 14.62
C SER A 73 14.27 2.50 14.19
N ALA A 74 13.10 2.01 14.56
CA ALA A 74 12.49 0.78 14.08
C ALA A 74 11.13 1.12 13.46
N VAL A 75 10.85 0.56 12.28
CA VAL A 75 9.61 0.82 11.55
C VAL A 75 9.07 -0.46 10.92
N THR A 76 7.75 -0.54 10.79
CA THR A 76 7.07 -1.46 9.87
C THR A 76 6.51 -0.66 8.71
N ILE A 77 6.51 -1.22 7.51
CA ILE A 77 6.11 -0.52 6.28
C ILE A 77 4.95 -1.22 5.58
N GLU A 78 4.25 -0.48 4.72
CA GLU A 78 3.31 -1.05 3.72
C GLU A 78 4.10 -1.37 2.43
N PRO A 79 4.51 -2.63 2.22
CA PRO A 79 5.41 -2.98 1.13
C PRO A 79 4.70 -3.05 -0.24
N ASN A 80 3.36 -3.08 -0.28
CA ASN A 80 2.63 -3.29 -1.53
C ASN A 80 2.52 -2.03 -2.40
N GLN A 81 2.80 -0.87 -1.85
CA GLN A 81 2.66 0.41 -2.55
C GLN A 81 3.96 1.20 -2.51
N ILE A 82 4.50 1.49 -3.69
CA ILE A 82 5.60 2.45 -3.86
C ILE A 82 4.96 3.76 -4.32
N LEU A 83 5.07 4.78 -3.49
CA LEU A 83 4.52 6.11 -3.71
C LEU A 83 5.63 7.10 -4.08
N GLU A 84 5.22 8.23 -4.64
CA GLU A 84 6.09 9.40 -4.71
C GLU A 84 6.25 10.01 -3.32
N THR A 85 7.47 10.27 -2.87
CA THR A 85 7.74 10.77 -1.51
C THR A 85 7.00 12.07 -1.20
N ARG A 86 6.89 12.98 -2.17
CA ARG A 86 6.13 14.24 -2.05
C ARG A 86 4.64 14.08 -1.76
N LYS A 87 4.08 12.88 -1.97
CA LYS A 87 2.68 12.56 -1.65
C LYS A 87 2.50 12.13 -0.19
N ILE A 88 3.58 11.75 0.49
CA ILE A 88 3.55 11.32 1.89
C ILE A 88 4.06 12.43 2.82
N VAL A 89 5.18 13.06 2.44
CA VAL A 89 5.85 14.09 3.23
C VAL A 89 5.06 15.41 3.19
N PRO A 90 5.05 16.20 4.28
CA PRO A 90 4.47 17.54 4.28
C PRO A 90 5.05 18.42 3.15
N PRO A 91 4.23 19.21 2.43
CA PRO A 91 4.69 19.98 1.26
C PRO A 91 5.89 20.89 1.53
N ASP A 92 5.91 21.57 2.68
CA ASP A 92 6.98 22.50 3.04
C ASP A 92 8.29 21.77 3.34
N VAL A 93 8.22 20.61 4.01
CA VAL A 93 9.38 19.75 4.28
C VAL A 93 9.95 19.21 2.96
N TRP A 94 9.08 18.76 2.05
CA TRP A 94 9.51 18.31 0.73
C TRP A 94 10.17 19.44 -0.08
N ALA A 95 9.58 20.63 -0.09
CA ALA A 95 10.13 21.78 -0.81
C ALA A 95 11.53 22.16 -0.27
N ASN A 96 11.70 22.20 1.05
CA ASN A 96 12.99 22.48 1.69
C ASN A 96 14.03 21.40 1.37
N SER A 97 13.66 20.13 1.47
CA SER A 97 14.53 19.01 1.12
C SER A 97 14.97 19.06 -0.34
N ASN A 98 14.03 19.31 -1.26
CA ASN A 98 14.30 19.38 -2.69
C ASN A 98 15.16 20.61 -3.06
N ALA A 99 14.97 21.74 -2.40
CA ALA A 99 15.82 22.91 -2.58
C ALA A 99 17.28 22.65 -2.13
N GLN A 100 17.45 21.90 -1.05
CA GLN A 100 18.79 21.61 -0.50
C GLN A 100 19.50 20.46 -1.23
N TRP A 101 18.77 19.40 -1.58
CA TRP A 101 19.37 18.14 -2.03
C TRP A 101 18.95 17.71 -3.43
N GLY A 102 17.98 18.39 -4.04
CA GLY A 102 17.31 17.96 -5.26
C GLY A 102 16.37 16.77 -5.03
N ASP A 103 15.92 16.17 -6.13
CA ASP A 103 14.98 15.04 -6.11
C ASP A 103 15.69 13.70 -5.86
N ARG A 104 16.42 13.61 -4.74
CA ARG A 104 17.24 12.43 -4.41
C ARG A 104 16.43 11.22 -3.94
N TRP A 105 15.24 11.43 -3.39
CA TRP A 105 14.38 10.37 -2.84
C TRP A 105 12.98 10.47 -3.43
N PRO A 106 12.81 10.17 -4.72
CA PRO A 106 11.52 10.29 -5.37
C PRO A 106 10.55 9.19 -4.95
N HIS A 107 11.03 8.06 -4.41
CA HIS A 107 10.22 6.89 -4.10
C HIS A 107 10.18 6.60 -2.60
N SER A 108 9.02 6.19 -2.10
CA SER A 108 8.81 5.85 -0.70
C SER A 108 7.79 4.74 -0.49
N MET A 109 7.88 4.08 0.66
CA MET A 109 6.83 3.23 1.24
C MET A 109 6.36 3.86 2.54
N ALA A 110 5.04 3.90 2.75
CA ALA A 110 4.45 4.45 3.96
C ALA A 110 4.81 3.58 5.18
N VAL A 111 5.06 4.23 6.32
CA VAL A 111 5.30 3.55 7.60
C VAL A 111 3.95 3.27 8.27
N LEU A 112 3.77 2.03 8.72
CA LEU A 112 2.56 1.57 9.43
C LEU A 112 2.67 1.76 10.94
N ALA A 113 3.86 1.49 11.49
CA ALA A 113 4.18 1.72 12.89
C ALA A 113 5.65 2.13 13.02
N ALA A 114 5.93 3.01 13.97
CA ALA A 114 7.25 3.58 14.19
C ALA A 114 7.61 3.62 15.66
N ALA A 115 8.90 3.46 15.93
CA ALA A 115 9.48 3.69 17.23
C ALA A 115 10.92 4.20 17.06
N ASN A 116 11.36 5.02 18.01
CA ASN A 116 12.75 5.45 18.08
C ASN A 116 13.52 4.58 19.07
N MET A 117 14.79 4.34 18.77
CA MET A 117 15.68 3.64 19.71
C MET A 117 15.86 4.52 20.96
N VAL A 118 15.86 3.91 22.15
CA VAL A 118 16.12 4.64 23.39
C VAL A 118 17.56 5.16 23.40
N GLY A 119 17.75 6.40 23.84
CA GLY A 119 19.05 7.07 23.93
C GLY A 119 18.90 8.60 24.08
N PRO A 120 19.99 9.37 23.95
CA PRO A 120 21.38 8.91 23.79
C PRO A 120 22.00 8.33 25.10
N PRO A 121 23.05 7.49 24.99
CA PRO A 121 23.66 7.02 23.75
C PRO A 121 22.78 5.98 23.05
N PHE A 122 22.55 6.17 21.75
CA PHE A 122 21.85 5.16 20.95
C PHE A 122 22.75 3.93 20.71
N PRO A 123 22.17 2.74 20.50
CA PRO A 123 22.92 1.51 20.27
C PRO A 123 23.91 1.64 19.10
N ALA A 124 25.16 1.27 19.32
CA ALA A 124 26.19 1.35 18.28
C ALA A 124 25.97 0.26 17.24
N ALA A 125 25.93 0.63 15.94
CA ALA A 125 25.75 -0.34 14.87
C ALA A 125 26.92 -1.33 14.81
N HIS A 126 28.16 -0.86 15.02
CA HIS A 126 29.35 -1.71 15.02
C HIS A 126 29.38 -2.76 16.13
N ASP A 127 28.76 -2.49 17.28
CA ASP A 127 28.69 -3.42 18.41
C ASP A 127 27.50 -4.37 18.27
N THR A 128 26.36 -3.85 17.81
CA THR A 128 25.09 -4.60 17.79
C THR A 128 24.97 -5.50 16.56
N ILE A 129 25.41 -5.01 15.40
CA ILE A 129 25.26 -5.67 14.10
C ILE A 129 26.56 -5.58 13.26
N PRO A 130 27.73 -5.97 13.79
CA PRO A 130 29.03 -5.78 13.12
C PRO A 130 29.14 -6.30 11.68
N ILE A 131 28.60 -7.48 11.39
CA ILE A 131 28.60 -8.14 10.09
C ILE A 131 27.66 -7.40 9.14
N ALA A 132 26.38 -7.25 9.49
CA ALA A 132 25.43 -6.55 8.65
C ALA A 132 25.83 -5.08 8.44
N TYR A 133 26.35 -4.40 9.46
CA TYR A 133 26.82 -3.01 9.35
C TYR A 133 27.97 -2.86 8.35
N ARG A 134 28.96 -3.76 8.40
CA ARG A 134 30.06 -3.77 7.42
C ARG A 134 29.55 -3.99 5.99
N SER A 135 28.51 -4.80 5.81
CA SER A 135 27.99 -5.11 4.48
C SER A 135 27.41 -3.88 3.74
N PHE A 136 27.02 -2.81 4.44
CA PHE A 136 26.62 -1.54 3.79
C PHE A 136 27.75 -0.89 2.97
N SER A 137 29.01 -1.20 3.28
CA SER A 137 30.17 -0.69 2.53
C SER A 137 30.38 -1.41 1.19
N GLU A 138 29.80 -2.61 1.03
CA GLU A 138 29.87 -3.40 -0.19
C GLU A 138 29.11 -2.71 -1.33
N ILE A 139 29.72 -2.67 -2.51
CA ILE A 139 29.17 -1.97 -3.68
C ILE A 139 27.76 -2.47 -4.01
N ALA A 140 27.50 -3.77 -3.85
CA ALA A 140 26.20 -4.38 -4.12
C ALA A 140 25.08 -3.87 -3.20
N ASN A 141 25.42 -3.43 -1.98
CA ASN A 141 24.45 -3.03 -0.96
C ASN A 141 24.34 -1.50 -0.79
N ARG A 142 25.16 -0.70 -1.51
CA ARG A 142 25.13 0.76 -1.40
C ARG A 142 23.77 1.33 -1.79
N GLY A 143 23.12 1.95 -0.80
CA GLY A 143 21.78 2.53 -0.95
C GLY A 143 20.66 1.49 -1.05
N ALA A 144 20.94 0.22 -0.75
CA ALA A 144 19.97 -0.86 -0.66
C ALA A 144 19.62 -1.18 0.81
N VAL A 145 18.87 -2.25 1.01
CA VAL A 145 18.59 -2.83 2.33
C VAL A 145 19.47 -4.05 2.58
N VAL A 146 19.89 -4.22 3.82
CA VAL A 146 20.66 -5.35 4.34
C VAL A 146 19.80 -6.12 5.33
N GLU A 147 20.08 -7.40 5.56
CA GLU A 147 19.39 -8.19 6.59
C GLU A 147 20.34 -8.53 7.73
N ALA A 148 19.87 -8.33 8.97
CA ALA A 148 20.52 -8.90 10.16
C ALA A 148 20.00 -10.33 10.38
N THR A 149 20.91 -11.27 10.59
CA THR A 149 20.60 -12.70 10.76
C THR A 149 21.27 -13.27 12.01
N GLY A 150 20.83 -14.44 12.47
CA GLY A 150 21.42 -15.12 13.63
C GLY A 150 21.48 -14.24 14.87
N THR A 151 22.65 -14.16 15.50
CA THR A 151 22.87 -13.41 16.74
C THR A 151 22.66 -11.90 16.57
N GLU A 152 22.91 -11.33 15.39
CA GLU A 152 22.68 -9.90 15.12
C GLU A 152 21.20 -9.57 15.10
N ARG A 153 20.39 -10.48 14.56
CA ARG A 153 18.93 -10.37 14.58
C ARG A 153 18.42 -10.39 16.01
N GLU A 154 18.89 -11.34 16.82
CA GLU A 154 18.54 -11.45 18.24
C GLU A 154 18.94 -10.19 19.03
N ALA A 155 20.14 -9.67 18.77
CA ALA A 155 20.61 -8.42 19.37
C ALA A 155 19.70 -7.24 19.02
N VAL A 156 19.30 -7.10 17.75
CA VAL A 156 18.38 -6.03 17.33
C VAL A 156 17.00 -6.20 17.98
N MET A 157 16.46 -7.41 18.04
CA MET A 157 15.17 -7.69 18.67
C MET A 157 15.13 -7.31 20.15
N ALA A 158 16.27 -7.41 20.85
CA ALA A 158 16.39 -7.10 22.26
C ALA A 158 16.49 -5.58 22.57
N LEU A 159 16.69 -4.73 21.55
CA LEU A 159 16.86 -3.29 21.74
C LEU A 159 15.60 -2.63 22.28
N GLU A 160 15.79 -1.68 23.19
CA GLU A 160 14.72 -0.86 23.74
C GLU A 160 14.33 0.27 22.79
N ILE A 161 13.02 0.47 22.68
CA ILE A 161 12.40 1.45 21.80
C ILE A 161 11.27 2.20 22.49
N GLU A 162 11.07 3.43 22.05
CA GLU A 162 9.96 4.33 22.37
C GLU A 162 9.04 4.48 21.16
N PRO A 163 7.81 3.94 21.21
CA PRO A 163 6.84 4.09 20.14
C PRO A 163 6.53 5.56 19.88
N ILE A 164 6.39 5.92 18.61
CA ILE A 164 5.93 7.23 18.21
C ILE A 164 4.70 7.09 17.30
N THR A 165 3.79 8.04 17.41
CA THR A 165 2.66 8.16 16.49
C THR A 165 3.08 9.08 15.36
N LEU A 166 2.87 8.64 14.12
CA LEU A 166 3.14 9.44 12.93
C LEU A 166 1.86 10.04 12.37
N ASN A 167 1.89 11.32 12.04
CA ASN A 167 0.82 12.04 11.38
C ASN A 167 0.99 11.92 9.86
N LEU A 168 0.38 10.88 9.29
CA LEU A 168 0.36 10.67 7.84
C LEU A 168 -0.65 11.62 7.17
N ARG A 169 -0.38 11.95 5.91
CA ARG A 169 -1.35 12.69 5.09
C ARG A 169 -2.65 11.89 4.91
N GLU A 170 -3.75 12.61 4.75
CA GLU A 170 -5.09 12.03 4.69
C GLU A 170 -5.23 10.98 3.57
N ASP A 171 -4.68 11.25 2.39
CA ASP A 171 -4.70 10.32 1.25
C ASP A 171 -3.96 9.01 1.52
N VAL A 172 -2.82 9.09 2.22
CA VAL A 172 -2.06 7.91 2.66
C VAL A 172 -2.82 7.17 3.77
N THR A 173 -3.40 7.90 4.72
CA THR A 173 -4.19 7.31 5.82
C THR A 173 -5.40 6.54 5.28
N ASN A 174 -6.19 7.18 4.40
CA ASN A 174 -7.34 6.57 3.73
C ASN A 174 -6.96 5.28 2.98
N TYR A 175 -5.78 5.25 2.36
CA TYR A 175 -5.26 4.05 1.70
C TYR A 175 -4.95 2.92 2.69
N LEU A 176 -4.28 3.23 3.81
CA LEU A 176 -3.93 2.26 4.83
C LEU A 176 -5.17 1.72 5.55
N GLU A 177 -6.17 2.56 5.81
CA GLU A 177 -7.47 2.16 6.34
C GLU A 177 -8.23 1.24 5.37
N LEU A 178 -8.23 1.57 4.08
CA LEU A 178 -8.76 0.70 3.02
C LEU A 178 -8.07 -0.68 3.02
N ARG A 179 -6.76 -0.75 3.23
CA ARG A 179 -6.01 -2.01 3.24
C ARG A 179 -6.23 -2.83 4.51
N SER A 180 -6.20 -2.19 5.67
CA SER A 180 -6.38 -2.86 6.97
C SER A 180 -7.78 -3.48 7.11
N SER A 181 -8.82 -2.76 6.66
CA SER A 181 -10.22 -3.26 6.63
C SER A 181 -10.41 -4.49 5.74
N VAL A 182 -9.51 -4.75 4.78
CA VAL A 182 -9.60 -5.86 3.82
C VAL A 182 -8.86 -7.12 4.30
N SER A 183 -8.01 -7.01 5.33
CA SER A 183 -6.99 -8.03 5.63
C SER A 183 -7.48 -9.24 6.45
N ALA A 184 -8.40 -9.07 7.40
CA ALA A 184 -8.59 -10.08 8.46
C ALA A 184 -9.79 -11.03 8.28
N GLU A 185 -10.88 -10.64 7.61
CA GLU A 185 -12.15 -11.41 7.67
C GLU A 185 -12.74 -11.79 6.30
N ILE A 186 -12.08 -11.43 5.20
CA ILE A 186 -12.66 -11.60 3.86
C ILE A 186 -12.27 -12.95 3.26
N GLU A 187 -13.30 -13.70 2.84
CA GLU A 187 -13.14 -15.01 2.22
C GLU A 187 -12.15 -14.98 1.03
N PRO A 188 -11.27 -15.99 0.89
CA PRO A 188 -10.33 -16.06 -0.22
C PRO A 188 -10.97 -15.99 -1.61
N SER A 189 -12.18 -16.53 -1.74
CA SER A 189 -13.01 -16.50 -2.96
C SER A 189 -13.32 -15.07 -3.41
N VAL A 190 -13.65 -14.18 -2.47
CA VAL A 190 -13.92 -12.76 -2.74
C VAL A 190 -12.65 -12.04 -3.20
N LYS A 191 -11.51 -12.30 -2.56
CA LYS A 191 -10.21 -11.70 -2.96
C LYS A 191 -9.82 -12.10 -4.39
N LYS A 192 -10.05 -13.37 -4.76
CA LYS A 192 -9.81 -13.88 -6.12
C LYS A 192 -10.70 -13.17 -7.14
N GLU A 193 -11.97 -12.97 -6.80
CA GLU A 193 -12.92 -12.34 -7.71
C GLU A 193 -12.69 -10.83 -7.87
N ALA A 194 -12.30 -10.15 -6.79
CA ALA A 194 -11.85 -8.76 -6.84
C ALA A 194 -10.62 -8.60 -7.72
N TYR A 195 -9.63 -9.49 -7.60
CA TYR A 195 -8.44 -9.49 -8.47
C TYR A 195 -8.81 -9.67 -9.95
N ARG A 196 -9.72 -10.61 -10.25
CA ARG A 196 -10.22 -10.84 -11.61
C ARG A 196 -10.90 -9.59 -12.18
N MET A 197 -11.77 -8.94 -11.41
CA MET A 197 -12.42 -7.70 -11.81
C MET A 197 -11.40 -6.57 -12.04
N ALA A 198 -10.41 -6.43 -11.15
CA ALA A 198 -9.35 -5.44 -11.29
C ALA A 198 -8.54 -5.63 -12.58
N MET A 199 -8.18 -6.88 -12.91
CA MET A 199 -7.49 -7.22 -14.16
C MET A 199 -8.31 -6.83 -15.40
N LEU A 200 -9.61 -7.13 -15.42
CA LEU A 200 -10.49 -6.75 -16.52
C LEU A 200 -10.59 -5.23 -16.71
N ILE A 201 -10.62 -4.47 -15.61
CA ILE A 201 -10.62 -3.00 -15.68
C ILE A 201 -9.29 -2.50 -16.26
N ILE A 202 -8.15 -3.00 -15.79
CA ILE A 202 -6.83 -2.61 -16.33
C ILE A 202 -6.74 -2.90 -17.83
N GLU A 203 -7.22 -4.07 -18.28
CA GLU A 203 -7.28 -4.40 -19.71
C GLU A 203 -8.23 -3.50 -20.51
N ARG A 204 -9.35 -3.05 -19.91
CA ARG A 204 -10.28 -2.10 -20.55
C ARG A 204 -9.70 -0.68 -20.62
N VAL A 205 -8.95 -0.25 -19.61
CA VAL A 205 -8.27 1.05 -19.58
C VAL A 205 -7.15 1.09 -20.62
N LYS A 206 -6.35 0.02 -20.73
CA LYS A 206 -5.29 -0.10 -21.76
C LYS A 206 -5.84 0.04 -23.18
N ARG A 207 -7.05 -0.47 -23.44
CA ARG A 207 -7.75 -0.37 -24.74
C ARG A 207 -8.55 0.93 -24.91
N GLY A 208 -8.58 1.80 -23.90
CA GLY A 208 -9.28 3.08 -23.97
C GLY A 208 -8.66 3.97 -25.05
N GLY A 209 -9.48 4.58 -25.90
CA GLY A 209 -9.02 5.41 -27.01
C GLY A 209 -8.60 4.67 -28.29
N GLU A 210 -8.60 3.33 -28.30
CA GLU A 210 -8.37 2.56 -29.54
C GLU A 210 -9.60 2.55 -30.45
N THR A 211 -9.38 2.64 -31.76
CA THR A 211 -10.43 2.61 -32.80
C THR A 211 -11.01 1.21 -32.95
N GLY A 212 -12.04 0.89 -32.17
CA GLY A 212 -12.95 -0.22 -32.46
C GLY A 212 -14.03 0.20 -33.46
N VAL A 213 -14.83 -0.76 -33.95
CA VAL A 213 -16.04 -0.52 -34.77
C VAL A 213 -17.02 0.47 -34.08
N LYS A 214 -16.86 0.69 -32.77
CA LYS A 214 -17.20 1.91 -32.01
C LYS A 214 -15.96 2.41 -31.28
N VAL A 215 -15.74 3.73 -31.23
CA VAL A 215 -14.68 4.36 -30.42
C VAL A 215 -14.85 3.94 -28.95
N ASN A 216 -13.82 3.34 -28.35
CA ASN A 216 -13.83 3.00 -26.93
C ASN A 216 -13.73 4.29 -26.09
N PRO A 217 -14.58 4.49 -25.06
CA PRO A 217 -14.50 5.68 -24.23
C PRO A 217 -13.17 5.73 -23.46
N LEU A 218 -12.67 6.95 -23.22
CA LEU A 218 -11.54 7.22 -22.35
C LEU A 218 -11.88 6.77 -20.93
N ARG A 219 -10.96 6.02 -20.31
CA ARG A 219 -11.14 5.44 -18.98
C ARG A 219 -9.87 5.62 -18.17
N SER A 220 -10.02 5.75 -16.86
CA SER A 220 -8.91 5.81 -15.89
C SER A 220 -9.22 4.88 -14.72
N ALA A 221 -8.19 4.31 -14.13
CA ALA A 221 -8.30 3.49 -12.92
C ALA A 221 -7.05 3.66 -12.05
N PRO A 222 -7.15 3.42 -10.73
CA PRO A 222 -6.00 3.24 -9.86
C PRO A 222 -5.08 2.10 -10.35
N ASN A 223 -3.90 1.96 -9.74
CA ASN A 223 -3.07 0.79 -10.00
C ASN A 223 -3.76 -0.51 -9.55
N LEU A 224 -3.27 -1.66 -10.02
CA LEU A 224 -3.91 -2.97 -9.76
C LEU A 224 -4.10 -3.28 -8.26
N SER A 225 -3.13 -2.91 -7.41
CA SER A 225 -3.21 -3.15 -5.96
C SER A 225 -4.33 -2.33 -5.34
N ASP A 226 -4.39 -1.06 -5.69
CA ASP A 226 -5.37 -0.12 -5.13
C ASP A 226 -6.78 -0.44 -5.63
N LEU A 227 -6.90 -0.83 -6.90
CA LEU A 227 -8.17 -1.26 -7.49
C LEU A 227 -8.68 -2.57 -6.87
N ASN A 228 -7.78 -3.53 -6.61
CA ASN A 228 -8.16 -4.76 -5.91
C ASN A 228 -8.63 -4.45 -4.48
N ALA A 229 -7.92 -3.60 -3.74
CA ALA A 229 -8.33 -3.19 -2.40
C ALA A 229 -9.70 -2.48 -2.41
N LEU A 230 -9.91 -1.54 -3.35
CA LEU A 230 -11.17 -0.84 -3.55
C LEU A 230 -12.33 -1.83 -3.78
N LEU A 231 -12.15 -2.79 -4.70
CA LEU A 231 -13.19 -3.77 -5.02
C LEU A 231 -13.50 -4.69 -3.84
N VAL A 232 -12.49 -5.07 -3.05
CA VAL A 232 -12.77 -5.86 -1.85
C VAL A 232 -13.54 -5.04 -0.80
N ARG A 233 -13.20 -3.76 -0.60
CA ARG A 233 -13.96 -2.88 0.30
C ARG A 233 -15.39 -2.68 -0.18
N LYS A 234 -15.61 -2.39 -1.47
CA LYS A 234 -16.96 -2.25 -2.06
C LYS A 234 -17.80 -3.49 -1.83
N TRP A 235 -17.21 -4.68 -1.94
CA TRP A 235 -17.91 -5.93 -1.63
C TRP A 235 -18.40 -5.96 -0.18
N GLY A 236 -17.54 -5.56 0.76
CA GLY A 236 -17.87 -5.47 2.19
C GLY A 236 -18.93 -4.42 2.49
N GLU A 237 -18.77 -3.19 1.97
CA GLU A 237 -19.73 -2.09 2.12
C GLU A 237 -21.13 -2.46 1.60
N GLN A 238 -21.19 -3.21 0.51
CA GLN A 238 -22.44 -3.71 -0.07
C GLN A 238 -23.00 -4.95 0.65
N GLY A 239 -22.36 -5.43 1.72
CA GLY A 239 -22.77 -6.65 2.44
C GLY A 239 -22.80 -7.88 1.54
N GLY A 240 -21.94 -7.95 0.53
CA GLY A 240 -21.93 -9.02 -0.48
C GLY A 240 -23.18 -9.07 -1.35
N ARG A 241 -23.85 -7.93 -1.56
CA ARG A 241 -25.04 -7.83 -2.43
C ARG A 241 -24.76 -7.03 -3.69
N CYS A 242 -25.46 -7.36 -4.77
CA CYS A 242 -25.44 -6.64 -6.02
C CYS A 242 -26.05 -5.24 -5.83
N ALA A 243 -25.31 -4.19 -6.18
CA ALA A 243 -25.75 -2.81 -6.02
C ALA A 243 -27.02 -2.46 -6.83
N LEU A 244 -27.31 -3.22 -7.90
CA LEU A 244 -28.47 -2.99 -8.77
C LEU A 244 -29.71 -3.77 -8.29
N CYS A 245 -29.61 -5.09 -8.19
CA CYS A 245 -30.78 -5.91 -7.87
C CYS A 245 -30.94 -6.25 -6.38
N GLY A 246 -29.92 -6.00 -5.54
CA GLY A 246 -29.90 -6.34 -4.11
C GLY A 246 -29.70 -7.83 -3.79
N GLY A 247 -29.62 -8.69 -4.80
CA GLY A 247 -29.38 -10.13 -4.65
C GLY A 247 -27.95 -10.44 -4.20
N ALA A 248 -27.74 -11.59 -3.58
CA ALA A 248 -26.42 -12.01 -3.10
C ALA A 248 -25.41 -12.17 -4.25
N LEU A 249 -24.20 -11.66 -4.07
CA LEU A 249 -23.05 -11.90 -4.94
C LEU A 249 -22.42 -13.24 -4.54
N VAL A 250 -22.17 -14.08 -5.53
CA VAL A 250 -21.56 -15.41 -5.31
C VAL A 250 -20.17 -15.39 -5.91
N ALA A 251 -19.15 -15.52 -5.06
CA ALA A 251 -17.78 -15.74 -5.50
C ALA A 251 -17.64 -17.17 -6.05
N ASP A 252 -16.87 -17.36 -7.13
CA ASP A 252 -16.62 -18.66 -7.78
C ASP A 252 -17.90 -19.42 -8.27
N GLY A 253 -19.01 -18.71 -8.51
CA GLY A 253 -20.22 -19.32 -9.06
C GLY A 253 -20.05 -19.82 -10.50
N GLY A 254 -20.62 -20.99 -10.82
CA GLY A 254 -20.59 -21.53 -12.19
C GLY A 254 -21.48 -20.78 -13.19
N ASN A 255 -22.46 -20.01 -12.70
CA ASN A 255 -23.36 -19.24 -13.55
C ASN A 255 -22.73 -17.89 -13.93
N LYS A 256 -22.30 -17.76 -15.19
CA LYS A 256 -21.69 -16.54 -15.74
C LYS A 256 -22.58 -15.29 -15.59
N MET A 257 -23.90 -15.42 -15.64
CA MET A 257 -24.80 -14.27 -15.48
C MET A 257 -24.76 -13.69 -14.06
N LEU A 258 -24.54 -14.54 -13.06
CA LEU A 258 -24.43 -14.16 -11.65
C LEU A 258 -22.99 -13.84 -11.24
N GLN A 259 -22.06 -13.89 -12.19
CA GLN A 259 -20.68 -13.52 -11.91
C GLN A 259 -20.61 -12.05 -11.49
N PRO A 260 -19.88 -11.71 -10.43
CA PRO A 260 -19.64 -10.33 -10.04
C PRO A 260 -18.99 -9.50 -11.15
N SER A 261 -19.39 -8.25 -11.28
CA SER A 261 -18.87 -7.31 -12.27
C SER A 261 -18.77 -5.92 -11.67
N ALA A 262 -17.65 -5.25 -11.90
CA ALA A 262 -17.49 -3.85 -11.58
C ALA A 262 -18.30 -3.01 -12.59
N ASP A 263 -19.31 -2.32 -12.08
CA ASP A 263 -20.12 -1.35 -12.80
C ASP A 263 -19.64 0.07 -12.53
N ARG A 264 -19.73 0.93 -13.54
CA ARG A 264 -19.58 2.38 -13.34
C ARG A 264 -20.98 2.94 -13.11
N THR A 265 -21.24 3.48 -11.93
CA THR A 265 -22.56 4.01 -11.57
C THR A 265 -22.97 5.07 -12.59
N ASP A 266 -22.09 6.03 -12.84
CA ASP A 266 -22.16 6.94 -13.98
C ASP A 266 -21.25 6.45 -15.12
N SER A 267 -21.89 5.98 -16.20
CA SER A 267 -21.20 5.52 -17.40
C SER A 267 -20.54 6.64 -18.21
N ALA A 268 -20.95 7.90 -18.03
CA ALA A 268 -20.32 9.07 -18.66
C ALA A 268 -18.99 9.41 -17.96
N ASN A 269 -18.90 9.22 -16.64
CA ASN A 269 -17.65 9.28 -15.92
C ASN A 269 -16.75 8.07 -16.24
N GLY A 270 -15.62 8.31 -16.90
CA GLY A 270 -14.64 7.28 -17.30
C GLY A 270 -13.86 6.63 -16.15
N ALA A 271 -13.92 7.21 -14.95
CA ALA A 271 -13.11 6.80 -13.81
C ALA A 271 -13.66 5.54 -13.11
N TYR A 272 -12.74 4.64 -12.74
CA TYR A 272 -12.99 3.55 -11.79
C TYR A 272 -12.44 3.94 -10.42
N ASP A 273 -13.09 4.90 -9.77
CA ASP A 273 -12.77 5.37 -8.43
C ASP A 273 -13.84 4.96 -7.41
N ASP A 274 -13.64 5.36 -6.16
CA ASP A 274 -14.54 4.99 -5.07
C ASP A 274 -15.96 5.53 -5.21
N ALA A 275 -16.12 6.69 -5.83
CA ALA A 275 -17.41 7.33 -6.02
C ALA A 275 -18.20 6.70 -7.17
N ASN A 276 -17.50 6.16 -8.18
CA ASN A 276 -18.12 5.71 -9.42
C ASN A 276 -18.15 4.19 -9.60
N VAL A 277 -17.56 3.39 -8.69
CA VAL A 277 -17.53 1.93 -8.82
C VAL A 277 -18.49 1.25 -7.84
N ALA A 278 -19.32 0.36 -8.38
CA ALA A 278 -20.15 -0.56 -7.60
C ALA A 278 -20.03 -2.00 -8.12
N ILE A 279 -20.29 -2.99 -7.26
CA ILE A 279 -20.25 -4.41 -7.63
C ILE A 279 -21.67 -4.91 -7.92
N THR A 280 -21.83 -5.54 -9.07
CA THR A 280 -23.13 -5.97 -9.60
C THR A 280 -23.04 -7.39 -10.13
N HIS A 281 -24.16 -8.06 -10.36
CA HIS A 281 -24.15 -9.24 -11.23
C HIS A 281 -23.87 -8.82 -12.67
N LEU A 282 -23.13 -9.63 -13.41
CA LEU A 282 -22.80 -9.38 -14.81
C LEU A 282 -24.07 -9.14 -15.65
N ALA A 283 -25.12 -9.92 -15.44
CA ALA A 283 -26.38 -9.74 -16.15
C ALA A 283 -27.04 -8.37 -15.86
N CYS A 284 -27.05 -7.92 -14.60
CA CYS A 284 -27.60 -6.60 -14.24
C CYS A 284 -26.80 -5.48 -14.91
N ASN A 285 -25.48 -5.57 -14.89
CA ASN A 285 -24.58 -4.61 -15.53
C ASN A 285 -24.79 -4.54 -17.04
N LEU A 286 -24.91 -5.70 -17.71
CA LEU A 286 -25.17 -5.77 -19.15
C LEU A 286 -26.54 -5.22 -19.51
N ALA A 287 -27.58 -5.51 -18.70
CA ALA A 287 -28.92 -4.98 -18.91
C ALA A 287 -28.96 -3.46 -18.76
N LYS A 288 -28.43 -2.92 -17.64
CA LYS A 288 -28.27 -1.47 -17.42
C LYS A 288 -27.55 -0.80 -18.58
N ASN A 289 -26.44 -1.35 -19.05
CA ASN A 289 -25.67 -0.75 -20.15
C ASN A 289 -26.41 -0.77 -21.50
N LYS A 290 -27.34 -1.71 -21.69
CA LYS A 290 -28.08 -1.85 -22.95
C LYS A 290 -29.34 -0.99 -23.00
N TYR A 291 -30.04 -0.88 -21.87
CA TYR A 291 -31.39 -0.30 -21.78
C TYR A 291 -31.45 0.98 -20.94
N GLY A 292 -30.36 1.33 -20.23
CA GLY A 292 -30.37 2.42 -19.26
C GLY A 292 -30.77 1.94 -17.86
N LEU A 293 -30.62 2.82 -16.87
CA LEU A 293 -30.95 2.50 -15.48
C LEU A 293 -32.47 2.47 -15.27
N ASP A 294 -33.19 3.48 -15.77
CA ASP A 294 -34.63 3.64 -15.59
C ASP A 294 -35.43 2.42 -16.12
N GLU A 295 -35.22 2.04 -17.39
CA GLU A 295 -35.88 0.85 -17.98
C GLU A 295 -35.54 -0.45 -17.23
N PHE A 296 -34.31 -0.53 -16.69
CA PHE A 296 -33.88 -1.69 -15.93
C PHE A 296 -34.52 -1.74 -14.54
N GLU A 297 -34.69 -0.60 -13.87
CA GLU A 297 -35.39 -0.50 -12.59
C GLU A 297 -36.88 -0.82 -12.72
N ASP A 298 -37.53 -0.35 -13.80
CA ASP A 298 -38.92 -0.71 -14.11
C ASP A 298 -39.08 -2.23 -14.26
N TRP A 299 -38.16 -2.86 -15.01
CA TRP A 299 -38.15 -4.32 -15.16
C TRP A 299 -37.90 -5.06 -13.85
N LEU A 300 -37.00 -4.56 -12.99
CA LEU A 300 -36.77 -5.12 -11.67
C LEU A 300 -38.00 -5.02 -10.76
N SER A 301 -38.76 -3.92 -10.84
CA SER A 301 -39.99 -3.73 -10.07
C SER A 301 -41.03 -4.80 -10.41
N ILE A 302 -41.21 -5.09 -11.71
CA ILE A 302 -42.07 -6.20 -12.17
C ILE A 302 -41.61 -7.54 -11.58
N LEU A 303 -40.30 -7.85 -11.64
CA LEU A 303 -39.77 -9.10 -11.09
C LEU A 303 -39.91 -9.21 -9.57
N ARG A 304 -39.92 -8.08 -8.86
CA ARG A 304 -40.15 -8.00 -7.41
C ARG A 304 -41.63 -8.06 -7.05
N GLY A 305 -42.53 -8.06 -8.04
CA GLY A 305 -43.97 -8.07 -7.83
C GLY A 305 -44.54 -6.73 -7.35
N VAL A 306 -43.89 -5.62 -7.74
CA VAL A 306 -44.35 -4.25 -7.47
C VAL A 306 -45.02 -3.72 -8.74
N ASP A 307 -46.24 -3.18 -8.62
CA ASP A 307 -46.93 -2.50 -9.73
C ASP A 307 -46.22 -1.18 -10.07
N LEU A 308 -46.05 -0.91 -11.37
CA LEU A 308 -45.42 0.31 -11.92
C LEU A 308 -46.38 1.51 -11.93
#